data_AF-A0A527TSI8-F1
#
_entry.id   AF-A0A527TSI8-F1
#
_cell.length_a   1.000
_cell.length_b   1.000
_cell.length_c   1.000
_cell.angle_alpha   90.00
_cell.angle_beta   90.00
_cell.angle_gamma   90.00
#
_symmetry.space_group_name_H-M   'P 1'
#
loop_
_entity.id
_entity.type
_entity.pdbx_description
1 polymer ?
#
loop_
_entity_poly.entity_id
_entity_poly.type
_entity_poly.pdbx_seq_one_letter_code
_entity_poly.pdbx_strand_id
1 'polypeptide(L)'
;MRLQFFQKTTVSVLAGLLILAAPGVGTAESLAGSKGDSRFAVNFPPGSTGDCPKAYKAYLVASGHSAYATTFYSRVTDLYVICSARLNAPSKKAAEDLALRSCQAGVKKY
;
A
#
# COMPACT_ATOMS: atom_id res chain seq x y z
N MET A 1 -11.94 -44.96 -35.30
CA MET A 1 -10.77 -44.14 -34.88
C MET A 1 -10.98 -42.66 -35.26
N ARG A 2 -11.82 -41.91 -34.54
CA ARG A 2 -12.04 -40.46 -34.83
C ARG A 2 -12.28 -39.59 -33.59
N LEU A 3 -12.66 -40.19 -32.45
CA LEU A 3 -12.88 -39.46 -31.18
C LEU A 3 -11.59 -39.14 -30.39
N GLN A 4 -10.55 -39.99 -30.46
CA GLN A 4 -9.34 -39.82 -29.63
C GLN A 4 -8.45 -38.64 -30.07
N PHE A 5 -8.57 -38.20 -31.32
CA PHE A 5 -7.83 -37.04 -31.83
C PHE A 5 -8.41 -35.70 -31.35
N PHE A 6 -9.73 -35.62 -31.15
CA PHE A 6 -10.39 -34.40 -30.69
C PHE A 6 -10.16 -34.09 -29.20
N GLN A 7 -9.91 -35.10 -28.37
CA GLN A 7 -9.58 -34.90 -26.95
C GLN A 7 -8.15 -34.40 -26.74
N LYS A 8 -7.20 -34.77 -27.60
CA LYS A 8 -5.80 -34.33 -27.47
C LYS A 8 -5.61 -32.87 -27.89
N THR A 9 -6.39 -32.38 -28.84
CA THR A 9 -6.30 -30.98 -29.31
C THR A 9 -6.93 -29.99 -28.35
N THR A 10 -8.01 -30.36 -27.64
CA THR A 10 -8.67 -29.46 -26.67
C THR A 10 -7.83 -29.22 -25.42
N VAL A 11 -7.09 -30.22 -24.94
CA VAL A 11 -6.17 -30.05 -23.79
C VAL A 11 -5.04 -29.07 -24.12
N SER A 12 -4.50 -29.12 -25.33
CA SER A 12 -3.37 -28.28 -25.75
C SER A 12 -3.76 -26.81 -25.94
N VAL A 13 -4.98 -26.54 -26.41
CA VAL A 13 -5.51 -25.17 -26.56
C VAL A 13 -5.86 -24.56 -25.21
N LEU A 14 -6.40 -25.35 -24.27
CA LEU A 14 -6.71 -24.88 -22.91
C LEU A 14 -5.44 -24.54 -22.12
N ALA A 15 -4.38 -25.36 -22.26
CA ALA A 15 -3.08 -25.08 -21.65
C ALA A 15 -2.42 -23.82 -22.24
N GLY A 16 -2.54 -23.61 -23.55
CA GLY A 16 -2.06 -22.38 -24.20
C GLY A 16 -2.80 -21.13 -23.73
N LEU A 17 -4.13 -21.18 -23.60
CA LEU A 17 -4.92 -20.04 -23.09
C LEU A 17 -4.61 -19.71 -21.62
N LEU A 18 -4.32 -20.70 -20.78
CA LEU A 18 -3.97 -20.48 -19.37
C LEU A 18 -2.64 -19.75 -19.20
N ILE A 19 -1.69 -19.92 -20.13
CA ILE A 19 -0.39 -19.21 -20.11
C ILE A 19 -0.57 -17.74 -20.55
N LEU A 20 -1.49 -17.46 -21.48
CA LEU A 20 -1.80 -16.10 -21.94
C LEU A 20 -2.74 -15.31 -21.02
N ALA A 21 -3.48 -16.00 -20.13
CA ALA A 21 -4.43 -15.40 -19.20
C ALA A 21 -3.83 -15.07 -17.81
N ALA A 22 -2.51 -15.12 -17.64
CA ALA A 22 -1.84 -14.48 -16.52
C ALA A 22 -1.57 -13.02 -16.90
N PRO A 23 -2.52 -12.07 -16.68
CA PRO A 23 -2.15 -10.66 -16.75
C PRO A 23 -1.01 -10.48 -15.76
N GLY A 24 0.07 -9.83 -16.20
CA GLY A 24 1.29 -9.65 -15.43
C GLY A 24 1.00 -9.46 -13.96
N VAL A 25 1.14 -10.54 -13.20
CA VAL A 25 1.51 -10.47 -11.80
C VAL A 25 2.97 -10.05 -11.88
N GLY A 26 3.18 -8.79 -12.26
CA GLY A 26 4.30 -8.04 -11.74
C GLY A 26 4.14 -8.23 -10.25
N THR A 27 4.99 -9.08 -9.69
CA THR A 27 5.14 -9.23 -8.25
C THR A 27 5.16 -7.81 -7.74
N ALA A 28 4.07 -7.36 -7.12
CA ALA A 28 4.02 -6.07 -6.48
C ALA A 28 5.07 -6.21 -5.38
N GLU A 29 6.28 -5.77 -5.69
CA GLU A 29 7.46 -6.03 -4.90
C GLU A 29 7.11 -5.64 -3.48
N SER A 30 7.23 -6.60 -2.56
CA SER A 30 6.80 -6.39 -1.19
C SER A 30 7.64 -5.26 -0.62
N LEU A 31 7.08 -4.06 -0.58
CA LEU A 31 7.68 -2.89 0.06
C LEU A 31 7.43 -2.95 1.58
N ALA A 32 7.26 -4.14 2.16
CA ALA A 32 7.31 -4.31 3.61
C ALA A 32 8.69 -3.83 4.09
N GLY A 33 8.72 -2.69 4.79
CA GLY A 33 9.95 -2.00 5.16
C GLY A 33 10.49 -0.99 4.15
N SER A 34 9.85 -0.81 2.98
CA SER A 34 10.24 0.20 1.99
C SER A 34 9.29 1.40 2.00
N LYS A 35 9.88 2.58 1.89
CA LYS A 35 9.17 3.86 1.89
C LYS A 35 8.36 3.98 0.59
N GLY A 36 7.06 4.30 0.70
CA GLY A 36 6.25 4.70 -0.45
C GLY A 36 6.65 6.07 -1.01
N ASP A 37 5.79 6.68 -1.82
CA ASP A 37 6.02 8.05 -2.32
C ASP A 37 6.13 9.04 -1.14
N SER A 38 7.31 9.62 -0.96
CA SER A 38 7.65 10.45 0.19
C SER A 38 8.33 11.73 -0.28
N ARG A 39 7.58 12.82 -0.21
CA ARG A 39 8.06 14.16 -0.58
C ARG A 39 8.99 14.79 0.47
N PHE A 40 8.95 14.30 1.70
CA PHE A 40 9.76 14.77 2.83
C PHE A 40 9.98 13.66 3.86
N ALA A 41 11.09 13.73 4.60
CA ALA A 41 11.34 12.81 5.71
C ALA A 41 10.35 13.07 6.86
N VAL A 42 9.76 11.99 7.40
CA VAL A 42 8.99 12.07 8.64
C VAL A 42 10.00 12.14 9.78
N ASN A 43 10.08 13.29 10.44
CA ASN A 43 10.96 13.48 11.58
C ASN A 43 10.13 13.93 12.79
N PHE A 44 10.19 13.14 13.85
CA PHE A 44 9.62 13.49 15.16
C PHE A 44 10.79 13.69 16.12
N PRO A 45 10.94 14.87 16.75
CA PRO A 45 11.94 15.08 17.78
C PRO A 45 11.90 14.00 18.87
N PRO A 46 13.05 13.60 19.45
CA PRO A 46 13.07 12.69 20.58
C PRO A 46 12.13 13.16 21.70
N GLY A 47 11.32 12.26 22.25
CA GLY A 47 10.31 12.60 23.26
C GLY A 47 8.97 13.11 22.70
N SER A 48 8.80 13.19 21.38
CA SER A 48 7.49 13.55 20.78
C SER A 48 6.39 12.58 21.23
N THR A 49 5.28 13.15 21.72
CA THR A 49 4.09 12.44 22.16
C THR A 49 2.91 12.70 21.20
N GLY A 50 1.80 11.99 21.39
CA GLY A 50 0.60 12.13 20.56
C GLY A 50 0.40 11.01 19.54
N ASP A 51 -0.69 11.12 18.79
CA ASP A 51 -1.16 10.02 17.94
C ASP A 51 -0.30 9.81 16.69
N CYS A 52 0.26 10.87 16.11
CA CYS A 52 1.09 10.74 14.89
C CYS A 52 2.42 10.01 15.13
N PRO A 53 3.24 10.37 16.14
CA PRO A 53 4.42 9.59 16.47
C PRO A 53 4.10 8.12 16.81
N LYS A 54 2.98 7.87 17.50
CA LYS A 54 2.53 6.51 17.86
C LYS A 54 2.14 5.71 16.62
N ALA A 55 1.35 6.28 15.73
CA ALA A 55 0.93 5.65 14.47
C ALA A 55 2.12 5.39 13.55
N TYR A 56 3.09 6.31 13.50
CA TYR A 56 4.31 6.12 12.71
C TYR A 56 5.16 4.96 13.24
N LYS A 57 5.36 4.84 14.56
CA LYS A 57 6.04 3.69 15.17
C LYS A 57 5.33 2.38 14.87
N ALA A 58 4.00 2.35 14.95
CA ALA A 58 3.20 1.17 14.63
C ALA A 58 3.34 0.78 13.14
N TYR A 59 3.38 1.75 12.24
CA TYR A 59 3.66 1.54 10.82
C TYR A 59 5.06 0.93 10.58
N LEU A 60 6.09 1.41 11.27
CA LEU A 60 7.47 0.92 11.10
C LEU A 60 7.65 -0.55 11.49
N VAL A 61 6.89 -1.05 12.47
CA VAL A 61 6.99 -2.44 12.95
C VAL A 61 5.95 -3.38 12.32
N ALA A 62 5.08 -2.88 11.43
CA ALA A 62 4.05 -3.69 10.82
C ALA A 62 4.64 -4.67 9.80
N SER A 63 4.24 -5.94 9.88
CA SER A 63 4.74 -7.02 9.02
C SER A 63 4.03 -7.14 7.67
N GLY A 64 2.81 -6.60 7.54
CA GLY A 64 2.01 -6.64 6.33
C GLY A 64 2.05 -5.36 5.50
N HIS A 65 1.31 -5.34 4.39
CA HIS A 65 1.20 -4.17 3.52
C HIS A 65 0.64 -2.97 4.28
N SER A 66 1.50 -2.00 4.56
CA SER A 66 1.19 -0.87 5.42
C SER A 66 1.65 0.43 4.78
N ALA A 67 0.98 1.53 5.12
CA ALA A 67 1.33 2.85 4.64
C ALA A 67 1.05 3.90 5.73
N TYR A 68 1.88 4.94 5.72
CA TYR A 68 1.74 6.10 6.59
C TYR A 68 1.69 7.35 5.73
N ALA A 69 0.71 8.22 5.99
CA ALA A 69 0.58 9.51 5.33
C ALA A 69 0.54 10.61 6.38
N THR A 70 1.21 11.73 6.10
CA THR A 70 1.27 12.87 7.02
C THR A 70 1.32 14.16 6.23
N THR A 71 0.78 15.24 6.80
CA THR A 71 1.06 16.58 6.31
C THR A 71 2.49 16.97 6.63
N PHE A 72 3.01 17.94 5.89
CA PHE A 72 4.27 18.58 6.22
C PHE A 72 4.07 19.49 7.44
N TYR A 73 5.11 19.67 8.24
CA TYR A 73 5.20 20.77 9.20
C TYR A 73 5.31 22.07 8.42
N SER A 74 4.21 22.57 7.89
CA SER A 74 4.06 23.99 7.72
C SER A 74 2.58 24.32 7.60
N ARG A 75 2.13 25.11 8.57
CA ARG A 75 2.04 26.55 8.34
C ARG A 75 2.44 27.28 9.60
N VAL A 76 2.95 28.50 9.41
CA VAL A 76 3.28 29.51 10.43
C VAL A 76 2.09 29.81 11.38
N THR A 77 0.91 29.26 11.09
CA THR A 77 -0.36 29.38 11.83
C THR A 77 -0.75 28.14 12.63
N ASP A 78 -0.30 26.94 12.26
CA ASP A 78 -0.83 25.67 12.77
C ASP A 78 0.32 24.73 13.13
N LEU A 79 0.62 24.62 14.42
CA LEU A 79 1.71 23.79 14.97
C LEU A 79 1.37 22.29 15.00
N TYR A 80 0.25 21.87 14.40
CA TYR A 80 -0.21 20.49 14.43
C TYR A 80 0.04 19.77 13.12
N VAL A 81 0.38 18.49 13.23
CA VAL A 81 0.56 17.58 12.09
C VAL A 81 -0.67 16.70 12.00
N ILE A 82 -1.21 16.57 10.79
CA ILE A 82 -2.28 15.62 10.50
C ILE A 82 -1.66 14.39 9.88
N CYS A 83 -2.03 13.22 10.38
CA CYS A 83 -1.51 11.96 9.89
C CYS A 83 -2.58 10.87 9.84
N SER A 84 -2.23 9.79 9.16
CA SER A 84 -2.97 8.55 9.15
C SER A 84 -2.01 7.38 8.91
N ALA A 85 -2.37 6.21 9.43
CA ALA A 85 -1.68 4.97 9.14
C ALA A 85 -2.71 3.91 8.73
N ARG A 86 -2.34 3.05 7.79
CA ARG A 86 -3.07 1.84 7.44
C ARG A 86 -2.12 0.68 7.54
N LEU A 87 -2.47 -0.29 8.38
CA LEU A 87 -1.64 -1.44 8.69
C LEU A 87 -2.27 -2.70 8.12
N ASN A 88 -1.44 -3.59 7.59
CA ASN A 88 -1.83 -4.94 7.17
C ASN A 88 -3.03 -4.96 6.21
N ALA A 89 -3.04 -4.07 5.22
CA ALA A 89 -4.06 -4.03 4.19
C ALA A 89 -3.93 -5.23 3.22
N PRO A 90 -4.98 -5.54 2.44
CA PRO A 90 -4.93 -6.62 1.45
C PRO A 90 -3.88 -6.41 0.35
N SER A 91 -3.45 -5.17 0.12
CA SER A 91 -2.39 -4.83 -0.83
C SER A 91 -1.72 -3.52 -0.45
N LYS A 92 -0.51 -3.29 -0.96
CA LYS A 92 0.20 -2.01 -0.80
C LYS A 92 -0.63 -0.82 -1.27
N LYS A 93 -1.20 -0.92 -2.47
CA LYS A 93 -2.00 0.15 -3.05
C LYS A 93 -3.24 0.46 -2.19
N ALA A 94 -3.87 -0.57 -1.62
CA ALA A 94 -4.98 -0.37 -0.69
C ALA A 94 -4.53 0.37 0.58
N ALA A 95 -3.35 0.04 1.13
CA ALA A 95 -2.80 0.76 2.28
C ALA A 95 -2.53 2.23 1.95
N GLU A 96 -1.85 2.51 0.84
CA GLU A 96 -1.49 3.87 0.41
C GLU A 96 -2.73 4.72 0.13
N ASP A 97 -3.69 4.20 -0.66
CA ASP A 97 -4.92 4.92 -1.02
C ASP A 97 -5.76 5.26 0.22
N LEU A 98 -5.89 4.32 1.17
CA LEU A 98 -6.66 4.53 2.39
C LEU A 98 -5.94 5.46 3.37
N ALA A 99 -4.61 5.36 3.50
CA ALA A 99 -3.84 6.27 4.35
C ALA A 99 -3.96 7.70 3.80
N LEU A 100 -3.66 7.90 2.51
CA LEU A 100 -3.70 9.22 1.89
C LEU A 100 -5.11 9.85 1.97
N ARG A 101 -6.16 9.08 1.67
CA ARG A 101 -7.55 9.56 1.76
C ARG A 101 -7.90 10.00 3.19
N SER A 102 -7.54 9.21 4.20
CA SER A 102 -7.80 9.58 5.60
C SER A 102 -6.99 10.81 6.04
N CYS A 103 -5.74 10.95 5.59
CA CYS A 103 -4.93 12.13 5.88
C CYS A 103 -5.55 13.39 5.25
N GLN A 104 -5.92 13.32 3.97
CA GLN A 104 -6.61 14.41 3.26
C GLN A 104 -7.97 14.76 3.88
N ALA A 105 -8.70 13.78 4.41
CA ALA A 105 -9.95 14.04 5.14
C ALA A 105 -9.69 14.79 6.46
N GLY A 106 -8.62 14.44 7.18
CA GLY A 106 -8.18 15.18 8.37
C GLY A 106 -7.87 16.65 8.03
N VAL A 107 -7.12 16.89 6.95
CA VAL A 107 -6.76 18.25 6.46
C VAL A 107 -7.98 19.10 6.11
N LYS A 108 -9.10 18.48 5.73
CA LYS A 108 -10.34 19.21 5.43
C LYS A 108 -11.16 19.52 6.67
N LYS A 109 -10.92 18.80 7.77
CA LYS A 109 -11.70 18.89 9.01
C LYS A 109 -11.10 19.87 10.01
N TYR A 110 -9.78 19.92 10.07
CA TYR A 110 -8.99 20.77 10.96
C TYR A 110 -8.25 21.79 10.10
#